data_AF-A0A964U309-F1
#
_entry.id   AF-A0A964U309-F1
#
_cell.length_a   1.000
_cell.length_b   1.000
_cell.length_c   1.000
_cell.angle_alpha   90.00
_cell.angle_beta   90.00
_cell.angle_gamma   90.00
#
_symmetry.space_group_name_H-M   'P 1'
#
loop_
_entity.id
_entity.type
_entity.pdbx_description
1 polymer ?
#
loop_
_entity_poly.entity_id
_entity_poly.type
_entity_poly.pdbx_seq_one_letter_code
_entity_poly.pdbx_strand_id
1 'polypeptide(L)'
;MPTCPLHRNRPRARRTPARVCRLVIAAACLAAFAQAQPPDDLLPRLDDPSYAVREDALGALLADDSIDEDAIAALLRRSRTAEQRHRLIAAAKHHVLRAAREADFGEGANASLGISHDAVNLVDPEGNKAGAVYVILTLPGFPGHAVLRSGDVITAIDDKPFAPDMSRDRFAAIIRSYEAGRRITMTVRRGEAEVRVTTTLASGKALETMYDGATVEPTFRYAELWRAARARLEADLPAVPVLGEAEEAGARN
;
A
#
# COMPACT_ATOMS: atom_id res chain seq x y z
N MET A 1 -32.73 -46.55 -17.88
CA MET A 1 -31.79 -47.42 -17.14
C MET A 1 -30.85 -48.05 -18.16
N PRO A 2 -29.54 -47.80 -18.05
CA PRO A 2 -28.65 -48.87 -17.62
C PRO A 2 -27.58 -48.40 -16.60
N THR A 3 -27.24 -49.33 -15.71
CA THR A 3 -26.33 -49.24 -14.57
C THR A 3 -24.87 -49.40 -15.00
N CYS A 4 -23.98 -48.52 -14.52
CA CYS A 4 -22.54 -48.63 -14.72
C CYS A 4 -21.84 -49.07 -13.40
N PRO A 5 -20.81 -49.92 -13.43
CA PRO A 5 -20.42 -50.75 -12.31
C PRO A 5 -19.35 -50.16 -11.40
N LEU A 6 -19.49 -50.54 -10.12
CA LEU A 6 -18.56 -50.40 -9.00
C LEU A 6 -17.12 -50.79 -9.36
N HIS A 7 -16.16 -49.87 -9.18
CA HIS A 7 -14.74 -50.21 -9.20
C HIS A 7 -14.13 -50.30 -7.80
N ARG A 8 -13.39 -51.39 -7.62
CA ARG A 8 -12.95 -52.04 -6.39
C ARG A 8 -11.93 -51.26 -5.56
N ASN A 9 -12.20 -51.31 -4.26
CA ASN A 9 -11.30 -51.11 -3.14
C ASN A 9 -10.13 -52.12 -3.18
N ARG A 10 -8.87 -51.68 -3.01
CA ARG A 10 -7.73 -52.57 -2.74
C ARG A 10 -7.01 -52.14 -1.44
N PRO A 11 -6.78 -53.07 -0.50
CA PRO A 11 -6.12 -52.77 0.76
C PRO A 11 -4.62 -53.14 0.77
N ARG A 12 -3.89 -52.40 1.63
CA ARG A 12 -2.69 -52.77 2.42
C ARG A 12 -1.35 -53.01 1.71
N ALA A 13 -0.33 -52.31 2.21
CA ALA A 13 0.89 -52.94 2.72
C ALA A 13 1.44 -52.15 3.92
N ARG A 14 1.80 -52.88 4.97
CA ARG A 14 2.34 -52.42 6.26
C ARG A 14 3.88 -52.44 6.24
N ARG A 15 4.47 -51.51 7.00
CA ARG A 15 5.66 -51.61 7.87
C ARG A 15 6.96 -52.18 7.30
N THR A 16 8.06 -51.44 7.47
CA THR A 16 9.16 -51.81 8.42
C THR A 16 10.09 -50.60 8.71
N PRO A 17 10.91 -50.65 9.79
CA PRO A 17 11.37 -49.52 10.59
C PRO A 17 12.89 -49.26 10.45
N ALA A 18 13.41 -48.46 11.40
CA ALA A 18 14.82 -48.25 11.75
C ALA A 18 15.54 -47.24 10.86
N ARG A 19 16.40 -46.35 11.35
CA ARG A 19 16.97 -46.06 12.66
C ARG A 19 17.75 -44.74 12.46
N VAL A 20 17.89 -43.95 13.53
CA VAL A 20 19.13 -43.23 13.87
C VAL A 20 19.78 -42.40 12.74
N CYS A 21 19.64 -41.08 12.80
CA CYS A 21 20.82 -40.22 12.69
C CYS A 21 20.52 -38.76 13.06
N ARG A 22 21.38 -38.28 13.96
CA ARG A 22 21.88 -36.90 14.06
C ARG A 22 20.91 -35.86 14.62
N LEU A 23 21.00 -35.78 15.95
CA LEU A 23 21.14 -34.52 16.68
C LEU A 23 22.10 -33.60 15.90
N VAL A 24 21.56 -32.65 15.13
CA VAL A 24 22.34 -31.55 14.54
C VAL A 24 22.08 -30.32 15.39
N ILE A 25 23.19 -29.84 15.95
CA ILE A 25 23.41 -28.62 16.70
C ILE A 25 22.53 -27.47 16.16
N ALA A 26 21.53 -27.05 16.93
CA ALA A 26 20.84 -25.78 16.76
C ALA A 26 21.72 -24.66 17.33
N ALA A 27 22.85 -24.38 16.67
CA ALA A 27 23.66 -23.21 16.97
C ALA A 27 22.98 -21.98 16.37
N ALA A 28 22.34 -21.21 17.26
CA ALA A 28 22.15 -19.77 17.22
C ALA A 28 22.52 -19.05 15.90
N CYS A 29 21.66 -19.15 14.89
CA CYS A 29 21.51 -18.06 13.91
C CYS A 29 20.60 -17.00 14.54
N LEU A 30 21.08 -16.35 15.61
CA LEU A 30 20.64 -15.00 15.95
C LEU A 30 21.22 -14.07 14.87
N ALA A 31 20.68 -14.17 13.65
CA ALA A 31 20.86 -13.12 12.68
C ALA A 31 20.22 -11.90 13.33
N ALA A 32 21.07 -10.98 13.82
CA ALA A 32 20.63 -9.66 14.21
C ALA A 32 19.94 -9.08 12.98
N PHE A 33 18.61 -9.09 12.98
CA PHE A 33 17.83 -8.28 12.08
C PHE A 33 18.20 -6.85 12.44
N ALA A 34 19.22 -6.33 11.76
CA ALA A 34 19.52 -4.91 11.78
C ALA A 34 18.25 -4.24 11.25
N GLN A 35 17.45 -3.69 12.17
CA GLN A 35 16.28 -2.91 11.81
C GLN A 35 16.76 -1.86 10.81
N ALA A 36 16.19 -1.87 9.60
CA ALA A 36 16.53 -0.91 8.57
C ALA A 36 16.24 0.48 9.15
N GLN A 37 17.28 1.22 9.49
CA GLN A 37 17.11 2.59 9.93
C GLN A 37 16.66 3.40 8.72
N PRO A 38 15.56 4.17 8.82
CA PRO A 38 15.15 5.04 7.74
C PRO A 38 16.27 6.03 7.42
N PRO A 39 16.42 6.47 6.16
CA PRO A 39 17.46 7.41 5.77
C PRO A 39 17.42 8.68 6.62
N ASP A 40 18.58 9.13 7.11
CA ASP A 40 18.67 10.30 7.99
C ASP A 40 18.22 11.62 7.33
N ASP A 41 18.22 11.67 5.99
CA ASP A 41 17.80 12.83 5.19
C ASP A 41 16.28 12.91 4.98
N LEU A 42 15.51 11.93 5.46
CA LEU A 42 14.08 11.85 5.19
C LEU A 42 13.27 12.95 5.88
N LEU A 43 13.55 13.25 7.15
CA LEU A 43 12.77 14.23 7.92
C LEU A 43 12.83 15.64 7.31
N PRO A 44 14.00 16.20 6.93
CA PRO A 44 14.06 17.47 6.22
C PRO A 44 13.21 17.48 4.94
N ARG A 45 13.21 16.39 4.16
CA ARG A 45 12.45 16.31 2.91
C ARG A 45 10.93 16.25 3.13
N LEU A 46 10.48 15.70 4.25
CA LEU A 46 9.07 15.72 4.64
C LEU A 46 8.56 17.11 5.04
N ASP A 47 9.45 18.06 5.31
CA ASP A 47 9.13 19.46 5.66
C ASP A 47 9.60 20.46 4.59
N ASP A 48 10.08 19.97 3.46
CA ASP A 48 10.66 20.81 2.41
C ASP A 48 9.64 21.87 1.93
N PRO A 49 10.03 23.14 1.67
CA PRO A 49 9.09 24.15 1.17
C PRO A 49 8.36 23.72 -0.12
N SER A 50 9.02 22.93 -0.97
CA SER A 50 8.45 22.36 -2.19
C SER A 50 7.50 21.19 -1.87
N TYR A 51 6.22 21.38 -2.20
CA TYR A 51 5.22 20.32 -2.07
C TYR A 51 5.62 19.03 -2.79
N ALA A 52 6.20 19.14 -3.99
CA ALA A 52 6.64 17.97 -4.76
C ALA A 52 7.69 17.14 -4.01
N VAL A 53 8.65 17.79 -3.34
CA VAL A 53 9.68 17.09 -2.55
C VAL A 53 9.05 16.37 -1.36
N ARG A 54 8.08 17.00 -0.68
CA ARG A 54 7.36 16.37 0.43
C ARG A 54 6.53 15.17 -0.01
N GLU A 55 5.85 15.27 -1.15
CA GLU A 55 5.08 14.17 -1.74
C GLU A 55 5.97 13.01 -2.21
N ASP A 56 7.13 13.30 -2.79
CA ASP A 56 8.09 12.26 -3.18
C ASP A 56 8.68 11.55 -1.95
N ALA A 57 9.00 12.31 -0.89
CA ALA A 57 9.46 11.74 0.38
C ALA A 57 8.39 10.86 1.06
N LEU A 58 7.12 11.31 1.06
CA LEU A 58 6.01 10.49 1.55
C LEU A 58 5.81 9.24 0.68
N GLY A 59 5.87 9.38 -0.65
CA GLY A 59 5.77 8.24 -1.57
C GLY A 59 6.84 7.18 -1.31
N ALA A 60 8.08 7.60 -1.07
CA ALA A 60 9.17 6.70 -0.68
C ALA A 60 8.87 5.95 0.63
N LEU A 61 8.35 6.65 1.64
CA LEU A 61 7.93 6.05 2.90
C LEU A 61 6.81 5.01 2.75
N LEU A 62 5.82 5.28 1.88
CA LEU A 62 4.69 4.38 1.66
C LEU A 62 5.12 3.12 0.91
N ALA A 63 6.02 3.26 -0.07
CA ALA A 63 6.51 2.18 -0.91
C ALA A 63 7.55 1.27 -0.22
N ASP A 64 8.16 1.70 0.88
CA ASP A 64 9.18 0.92 1.58
C ASP A 64 8.54 -0.15 2.48
N ASP A 65 8.67 -1.41 2.09
CA ASP A 65 8.17 -2.57 2.85
C ASP A 65 9.02 -2.91 4.08
N SER A 66 10.19 -2.30 4.24
CA SER A 66 11.08 -2.54 5.39
C SER A 66 10.78 -1.64 6.60
N ILE A 67 9.93 -0.62 6.43
CA ILE A 67 9.57 0.31 7.49
C ILE A 67 8.42 -0.25 8.32
N ASP A 68 8.69 -0.54 9.59
CA ASP A 68 7.71 -1.01 10.56
C ASP A 68 7.20 0.11 11.50
N GLU A 69 6.30 -0.24 12.43
CA GLU A 69 5.72 0.71 13.40
C GLU A 69 6.82 1.35 14.28
N ASP A 70 7.88 0.60 14.63
CA ASP A 70 8.98 1.08 15.48
C ASP A 70 9.87 2.09 14.75
N ALA A 71 10.18 1.85 13.48
CA ALA A 71 10.92 2.78 12.63
C ALA A 71 10.16 4.11 12.47
N ILE A 72 8.84 4.06 12.29
CA ILE A 72 8.00 5.27 12.22
C ILE A 72 7.93 5.96 13.58
N ALA A 73 7.81 5.22 14.68
CA ALA A 73 7.84 5.80 16.03
C ALA A 73 9.16 6.54 16.29
N ALA A 74 10.29 6.00 15.84
CA ALA A 74 11.59 6.65 15.94
C ALA A 74 11.66 7.95 15.13
N LEU A 75 11.12 7.97 13.90
CA LEU A 75 11.01 9.18 13.09
C LEU A 75 10.08 10.22 13.74
N LEU A 76 8.94 9.80 14.28
CA LEU A 76 7.99 10.69 14.96
C LEU A 76 8.62 11.36 16.18
N ARG A 77 9.39 10.63 17.00
CA ARG A 77 10.12 11.23 18.14
C ARG A 77 11.14 12.29 17.71
N ARG A 78 11.73 12.14 16.53
CA ARG A 78 12.70 13.08 15.94
C ARG A 78 12.03 14.24 15.18
N SER A 79 10.75 14.12 14.84
CA SER A 79 10.01 15.13 14.07
C SER A 79 9.86 16.44 14.85
N ARG A 80 10.04 17.56 14.15
CA ARG A 80 10.04 18.91 14.72
C ARG A 80 8.89 19.77 14.23
N THR A 81 8.23 19.39 13.14
CA THR A 81 7.13 20.17 12.55
C THR A 81 5.82 19.37 12.47
N ALA A 82 4.71 20.10 12.40
CA ALA A 82 3.40 19.49 12.22
C ALA A 82 3.28 18.75 10.88
N GLU A 83 3.90 19.25 9.81
CA GLU A 83 3.90 18.63 8.49
C GLU A 83 4.63 17.27 8.51
N GLN A 84 5.83 17.20 9.12
CA GLN A 84 6.54 15.93 9.30
C GLN A 84 5.68 14.91 10.04
N ARG A 85 5.06 15.30 11.15
CA ARG A 85 4.20 14.41 11.93
C ARG A 85 2.99 13.94 11.15
N HIS A 86 2.30 14.86 10.47
CA HIS A 86 1.13 14.52 9.67
C HIS A 86 1.47 13.45 8.62
N ARG A 87 2.57 13.63 7.88
CA ARG A 87 3.02 12.67 6.86
C ARG A 87 3.46 11.33 7.45
N LEU A 88 4.18 11.34 8.57
CA LEU A 88 4.59 10.10 9.26
C LEU A 88 3.37 9.33 9.80
N ILE A 89 2.36 10.02 10.32
CA ILE A 89 1.10 9.39 10.76
C ILE A 89 0.32 8.82 9.57
N ALA A 90 0.30 9.51 8.42
CA ALA A 90 -0.29 8.98 7.19
C ALA A 90 0.43 7.71 6.72
N ALA A 91 1.77 7.71 6.72
CA ALA A 91 2.57 6.52 6.42
C ALA A 91 2.30 5.38 7.40
N ALA A 92 2.25 5.65 8.71
CA ALA A 92 1.90 4.66 9.72
C ALA A 92 0.52 4.03 9.46
N LYS A 93 -0.49 4.84 9.13
CA LYS A 93 -1.83 4.33 8.80
C LYS A 93 -1.76 3.36 7.62
N HIS A 94 -1.01 3.70 6.58
CA HIS A 94 -0.83 2.82 5.43
C HIS A 94 -0.17 1.50 5.83
N HIS A 95 0.94 1.54 6.55
CA HIS A 95 1.71 0.36 6.97
C HIS A 95 0.91 -0.58 7.88
N VAL A 96 0.20 -0.03 8.88
CA VAL A 96 -0.66 -0.81 9.79
C VAL A 96 -1.77 -1.52 9.02
N LEU A 97 -2.44 -0.81 8.12
CA LEU A 97 -3.54 -1.38 7.33
C LEU A 97 -3.03 -2.37 6.28
N ARG A 98 -1.85 -2.14 5.70
CA ARG A 98 -1.18 -3.08 4.78
C ARG A 98 -0.84 -4.40 5.48
N ALA A 99 -0.23 -4.33 6.66
CA ALA A 99 0.10 -5.52 7.44
C ALA A 99 -1.17 -6.32 7.81
N ALA A 100 -2.25 -5.64 8.23
CA ALA A 100 -3.53 -6.27 8.53
C ALA A 100 -4.14 -6.96 7.30
N ARG A 101 -4.11 -6.28 6.15
CA ARG A 101 -4.57 -6.83 4.86
C ARG A 101 -3.84 -8.12 4.50
N GLU A 102 -2.51 -8.11 4.61
CA GLU A 102 -1.68 -9.27 4.27
C GLU A 102 -1.93 -10.45 5.21
N ALA A 103 -2.07 -10.18 6.52
CA ALA A 103 -2.37 -11.20 7.51
C ALA A 103 -3.77 -11.82 7.32
N ASP A 104 -4.77 -11.02 6.95
CA ASP A 104 -6.16 -11.46 6.89
C ASP A 104 -6.58 -12.09 5.54
N PHE A 105 -6.00 -11.64 4.42
CA PHE A 105 -6.57 -11.94 3.08
C PHE A 105 -5.64 -12.63 2.10
N GLY A 106 -4.32 -12.66 2.33
CA GLY A 106 -3.35 -13.34 1.47
C GLY A 106 -3.54 -13.09 -0.03
N GLU A 107 -3.18 -14.10 -0.84
CA GLU A 107 -3.41 -14.14 -2.29
C GLU A 107 -4.84 -14.61 -2.62
N GLY A 108 -5.35 -14.30 -3.82
CA GLY A 108 -6.72 -14.62 -4.21
C GLY A 108 -7.09 -14.28 -5.66
N ALA A 109 -8.23 -14.81 -6.12
CA ALA A 109 -8.66 -14.81 -7.52
C ALA A 109 -9.09 -13.44 -8.10
N ASN A 110 -9.25 -12.42 -7.26
CA ASN A 110 -9.60 -11.06 -7.70
C ASN A 110 -8.61 -10.06 -7.09
N ALA A 111 -8.03 -9.22 -7.93
CA ALA A 111 -7.14 -8.16 -7.52
C ALA A 111 -7.84 -6.80 -7.29
N SER A 112 -7.17 -5.92 -6.56
CA SER A 112 -7.54 -4.52 -6.38
C SER A 112 -6.31 -3.62 -6.22
N LEU A 113 -6.43 -2.39 -6.72
CA LEU A 113 -5.48 -1.30 -6.48
C LEU A 113 -5.80 -0.49 -5.21
N GLY A 114 -7.04 -0.55 -4.71
CA GLY A 114 -7.54 0.30 -3.63
C GLY A 114 -7.52 1.78 -3.99
N ILE A 115 -8.16 2.14 -5.09
CA ILE A 115 -8.40 3.51 -5.52
C ILE A 115 -9.88 3.70 -5.79
N SER A 116 -10.35 4.94 -5.69
CA SER A 116 -11.58 5.35 -6.38
C SER A 116 -11.22 6.25 -7.55
N HIS A 117 -11.94 6.04 -8.65
CA HIS A 117 -11.57 6.52 -9.97
C HIS A 117 -12.80 6.78 -10.82
N ASP A 118 -12.60 7.57 -11.87
CA ASP A 118 -13.56 7.74 -12.96
C ASP A 118 -12.88 7.55 -14.31
N ALA A 119 -13.66 7.24 -15.34
CA ALA A 119 -13.16 7.16 -16.70
C ALA A 119 -13.23 8.53 -17.37
N VAL A 120 -12.15 8.89 -18.06
CA VAL A 120 -12.06 10.14 -18.84
C VAL A 120 -11.54 9.82 -20.23
N ASN A 121 -11.81 10.70 -21.19
CA ASN A 121 -11.24 10.61 -22.52
C ASN A 121 -10.19 11.70 -22.69
N LEU A 122 -8.99 11.29 -23.08
CA LEU A 122 -7.97 12.20 -23.56
C LEU A 122 -8.21 12.45 -25.05
N VAL A 123 -7.97 13.68 -25.48
CA VAL A 123 -8.03 14.07 -26.89
C VAL A 123 -6.66 14.60 -27.27
N ASP A 124 -6.03 14.01 -28.27
CA ASP A 124 -4.76 14.51 -28.80
C ASP A 124 -4.97 15.75 -29.69
N PRO A 125 -3.92 16.48 -30.09
CA PRO A 125 -4.04 17.66 -30.95
C PRO A 125 -4.70 17.37 -32.31
N GLU A 126 -4.62 16.13 -32.78
CA GLU A 126 -5.24 15.63 -34.02
C GLU A 126 -6.73 15.30 -33.84
N GLY A 127 -7.26 15.35 -32.61
CA GLY A 127 -8.65 15.09 -32.27
C GLY A 127 -8.97 13.61 -32.02
N ASN A 128 -7.98 12.73 -32.01
CA ASN A 128 -8.17 11.32 -31.67
C ASN A 128 -8.44 11.17 -30.18
N LYS A 129 -9.39 10.29 -29.85
CA LYS A 129 -9.75 9.99 -28.46
C LYS A 129 -8.96 8.78 -27.98
N ALA A 130 -8.45 8.86 -26.75
CA ALA A 130 -7.87 7.74 -26.02
C ALA A 130 -8.57 7.59 -24.66
N GLY A 131 -8.86 6.37 -24.25
CA GLY A 131 -9.42 6.12 -22.93
C GLY A 131 -8.38 6.38 -21.84
N ALA A 132 -8.83 6.85 -20.69
CA ALA A 132 -7.99 7.07 -19.52
C ALA A 132 -8.80 6.91 -18.23
N VAL A 133 -8.09 6.78 -17.11
CA VAL A 133 -8.70 6.67 -15.79
C VAL A 133 -8.12 7.72 -14.85
N TYR A 134 -8.99 8.61 -14.38
CA TYR A 134 -8.65 9.66 -13.43
C TYR A 134 -8.73 9.12 -12.00
N VAL A 135 -7.64 9.23 -11.25
CA VAL A 135 -7.57 8.81 -9.84
C VAL A 135 -8.17 9.90 -8.97
N ILE A 136 -9.29 9.61 -8.31
CA ILE A 136 -9.96 10.54 -7.40
C ILE A 136 -9.31 10.48 -6.03
N LEU A 137 -9.14 9.26 -5.50
CA LEU A 137 -8.57 9.03 -4.17
C LEU A 137 -7.87 7.66 -4.13
N THR A 138 -6.96 7.52 -3.17
CA THR A 138 -6.25 6.28 -2.90
C THR A 138 -6.49 5.84 -1.46
N LEU A 139 -6.57 4.54 -1.22
CA LEU A 139 -6.93 3.98 0.09
C LEU A 139 -5.70 3.47 0.84
N PRO A 140 -5.43 3.96 2.07
CA PRO A 140 -4.34 3.46 2.90
C PRO A 140 -4.37 1.93 3.04
N GLY A 141 -3.20 1.30 3.15
CA GLY A 141 -3.09 -0.15 3.17
C GLY A 141 -3.28 -0.84 1.81
N PHE A 142 -3.56 -0.12 0.71
CA PHE A 142 -3.63 -0.67 -0.65
C PHE A 142 -2.50 -0.15 -1.56
N PRO A 143 -2.06 -0.94 -2.56
CA PRO A 143 -0.90 -0.63 -3.40
C PRO A 143 -1.02 0.69 -4.16
N GLY A 144 -2.23 1.07 -4.59
CA GLY A 144 -2.48 2.34 -5.25
C GLY A 144 -2.10 3.54 -4.40
N HIS A 145 -2.23 3.46 -3.07
CA HIS A 145 -1.86 4.54 -2.16
C HIS A 145 -0.35 4.78 -2.07
N ALA A 146 0.47 3.76 -2.33
CA ALA A 146 1.91 3.90 -2.30
C ALA A 146 2.49 4.50 -3.61
N VAL A 147 1.83 4.30 -4.75
CA VAL A 147 2.41 4.63 -6.07
C VAL A 147 1.60 5.65 -6.88
N LEU A 148 0.32 5.83 -6.59
CA LEU A 148 -0.59 6.77 -7.27
C LEU A 148 -0.95 7.95 -6.35
N ARG A 149 -1.32 9.06 -6.98
CA ARG A 149 -1.78 10.29 -6.33
C ARG A 149 -3.18 10.64 -6.82
N SER A 150 -3.95 11.35 -5.99
CA SER A 150 -5.16 12.01 -6.48
C SER A 150 -4.79 12.98 -7.61
N GLY A 151 -5.55 12.96 -8.71
CA GLY A 151 -5.27 13.74 -9.90
C GLY A 151 -4.42 13.02 -10.97
N ASP A 152 -3.81 11.88 -10.64
CA ASP A 152 -3.11 11.07 -11.64
C ASP A 152 -4.09 10.57 -12.71
N VAL A 153 -3.63 10.50 -13.96
CA VAL A 153 -4.40 9.95 -15.08
C VAL A 153 -3.70 8.71 -15.63
N ILE A 154 -4.27 7.53 -15.38
CA ILE A 154 -3.75 6.26 -15.88
C ILE A 154 -4.16 6.09 -17.34
N THR A 155 -3.20 5.87 -18.23
CA THR A 155 -3.42 5.76 -19.69
C THR A 155 -3.17 4.35 -20.23
N ALA A 156 -2.39 3.53 -19.51
CA ALA A 156 -2.11 2.15 -19.90
C ALA A 156 -1.83 1.25 -18.69
N ILE A 157 -2.04 -0.06 -18.86
CA ILE A 157 -1.60 -1.12 -17.95
C ILE A 157 -0.83 -2.16 -18.76
N ASP A 158 0.33 -2.59 -18.27
CA ASP A 158 1.21 -3.58 -18.89
C ASP A 158 1.47 -3.27 -20.38
N ASP A 159 1.81 -2.01 -20.68
CA ASP A 159 2.05 -1.48 -22.03
C ASP A 159 0.86 -1.53 -22.99
N LYS A 160 -0.36 -1.77 -22.47
CA LYS A 160 -1.59 -1.77 -23.25
C LYS A 160 -2.39 -0.50 -22.97
N PRO A 161 -2.43 0.46 -23.93
CA PRO A 161 -3.27 1.64 -23.81
C PRO A 161 -4.75 1.27 -23.67
N PHE A 162 -5.51 2.13 -23.00
CA PHE A 162 -6.94 1.95 -22.88
C PHE A 162 -7.68 2.33 -24.18
N ALA A 163 -8.70 1.53 -24.50
CA ALA A 163 -9.57 1.80 -25.63
C ALA A 163 -10.40 3.09 -25.40
N PRO A 164 -10.81 3.81 -26.46
CA PRO A 164 -11.55 5.08 -26.34
C PRO A 164 -12.92 4.97 -25.66
N ASP A 165 -13.45 3.76 -25.54
CA ASP A 165 -14.69 3.45 -24.83
C ASP A 165 -14.45 2.97 -23.39
N MET A 166 -13.33 3.39 -22.79
CA MET A 166 -13.02 3.08 -21.39
C MET A 166 -14.10 3.64 -20.47
N SER A 167 -14.55 2.81 -19.52
CA SER A 167 -15.53 3.15 -18.51
C SER A 167 -15.04 2.75 -17.12
N ARG A 168 -15.64 3.34 -16.08
CA ARG A 168 -15.33 3.03 -14.69
C ARG A 168 -15.42 1.52 -14.40
N ASP A 169 -16.50 0.89 -14.86
CA ASP A 169 -16.76 -0.54 -14.68
C ASP A 169 -15.79 -1.41 -15.48
N ARG A 170 -15.43 -0.99 -16.70
CA ARG A 170 -14.48 -1.71 -17.54
C ARG A 170 -13.08 -1.70 -16.93
N PHE A 171 -12.61 -0.56 -16.42
CA PHE A 171 -11.35 -0.51 -15.70
C PHE A 171 -11.37 -1.39 -14.45
N ALA A 172 -12.45 -1.32 -13.65
CA ALA A 172 -12.60 -2.17 -12.47
C ALA A 172 -12.63 -3.67 -12.83
N ALA A 173 -13.24 -4.04 -13.96
CA ALA A 173 -13.22 -5.41 -14.47
C ALA A 173 -11.83 -5.84 -14.94
N ILE A 174 -11.06 -4.96 -15.59
CA ILE A 174 -9.67 -5.23 -15.98
C ILE A 174 -8.84 -5.54 -14.73
N ILE A 175 -8.87 -4.67 -13.71
CA ILE A 175 -8.10 -4.90 -12.47
C ILE A 175 -8.53 -6.17 -11.76
N ARG A 176 -9.84 -6.43 -11.63
CA ARG A 176 -10.35 -7.64 -10.98
C ARG A 176 -10.07 -8.93 -11.73
N SER A 177 -9.76 -8.87 -13.03
CA SER A 177 -9.40 -10.06 -13.81
C SER A 177 -7.97 -10.56 -13.55
N TYR A 178 -7.14 -9.76 -12.88
CA TYR A 178 -5.84 -10.18 -12.38
C TYR A 178 -5.96 -10.92 -11.05
N GLU A 179 -5.00 -11.80 -10.79
CA GLU A 179 -4.80 -12.41 -9.48
C GLU A 179 -4.17 -11.41 -8.50
N ALA A 180 -4.59 -11.46 -7.24
CA ALA A 180 -3.90 -10.73 -6.18
C ALA A 180 -2.47 -11.28 -6.03
N GLY A 181 -1.51 -10.41 -5.74
CA GLY A 181 -0.08 -10.74 -5.79
C GLY A 181 0.56 -10.54 -7.17
N ARG A 182 -0.23 -10.32 -8.23
CA ARG A 182 0.32 -10.01 -9.56
C ARG A 182 0.96 -8.62 -9.56
N ARG A 183 2.18 -8.54 -10.09
CA ARG A 183 2.84 -7.27 -10.41
C ARG A 183 2.32 -6.73 -11.74
N ILE A 184 1.95 -5.45 -11.77
CA ILE A 184 1.56 -4.71 -12.97
C ILE A 184 2.37 -3.43 -13.11
N THR A 185 2.51 -2.93 -14.33
CA THR A 185 3.08 -1.61 -14.62
C THR A 185 2.01 -0.71 -15.23
N MET A 186 1.86 0.50 -14.70
CA MET A 186 0.92 1.50 -15.18
C MET A 186 1.68 2.66 -15.81
N THR A 187 1.21 3.16 -16.95
CA THR A 187 1.61 4.46 -17.48
C THR A 187 0.65 5.51 -16.95
N VAL A 188 1.20 6.53 -16.31
CA VAL A 188 0.45 7.55 -15.58
C VAL A 188 0.90 8.92 -16.01
N ARG A 189 -0.05 9.80 -16.36
CA ARG A 189 0.19 11.23 -16.49
C ARG A 189 0.00 11.90 -15.14
N ARG A 190 1.04 12.59 -14.66
CA ARG A 190 1.06 13.35 -13.41
C ARG A 190 1.39 14.80 -13.75
N GLY A 191 0.36 15.62 -13.92
CA GLY A 191 0.49 16.92 -14.58
C GLY A 191 0.92 16.75 -16.04
N GLU A 192 2.00 17.42 -16.43
CA GLU A 192 2.56 17.34 -17.79
C GLU A 192 3.53 16.16 -17.99
N ALA A 193 3.96 15.51 -16.90
CA ALA A 193 4.91 14.41 -16.98
C ALA A 193 4.20 13.07 -17.18
N GLU A 194 4.76 12.21 -18.02
CA GLU A 194 4.41 10.79 -18.08
C GLU A 194 5.39 9.98 -17.22
N VAL A 195 4.86 9.17 -16.31
CA VAL A 195 5.61 8.38 -15.35
C VAL A 195 5.13 6.93 -15.42
N ARG A 196 6.08 5.98 -15.37
CA ARG A 196 5.77 4.56 -15.25
C ARG A 196 5.87 4.14 -13.81
N VAL A 197 4.79 3.60 -13.26
CA VAL A 197 4.73 3.11 -11.89
C VAL A 197 4.46 1.61 -11.89
N THR A 198 5.14 0.87 -11.02
CA THR A 198 4.98 -0.58 -10.90
C THR A 198 4.52 -0.92 -9.50
N THR A 199 3.55 -1.83 -9.38
CA THR A 199 3.04 -2.24 -8.08
C THR A 199 2.50 -3.67 -8.08
N THR A 200 2.37 -4.26 -6.90
CA THR A 200 1.80 -5.58 -6.69
C THR A 200 0.35 -5.44 -6.24
N LEU A 201 -0.58 -6.05 -6.98
CA LEU A 201 -2.00 -5.94 -6.71
C LEU A 201 -2.38 -6.64 -5.40
N ALA A 202 -3.32 -6.05 -4.66
CA ALA A 202 -3.84 -6.62 -3.42
C ALA A 202 -5.12 -7.44 -3.66
N SER A 203 -5.56 -8.19 -2.64
CA SER A 203 -6.84 -8.92 -2.68
C SER A 203 -8.05 -7.98 -2.81
N GLY A 204 -8.91 -8.24 -3.80
CA GLY A 204 -10.18 -7.54 -3.97
C GLY A 204 -11.15 -7.75 -2.81
N LYS A 205 -11.15 -8.97 -2.23
CA LYS A 205 -11.93 -9.28 -1.03
C LYS A 205 -11.50 -8.42 0.17
N ALA A 206 -10.21 -8.11 0.26
CA ALA A 206 -9.71 -7.22 1.30
C ALA A 206 -10.32 -5.82 1.15
N LEU A 207 -10.42 -5.29 -0.08
CA LEU A 207 -11.00 -3.96 -0.31
C LEU A 207 -12.47 -3.93 0.17
N GLU A 208 -13.26 -4.92 -0.23
CA GLU A 208 -14.68 -5.04 0.12
C GLU A 208 -14.91 -5.21 1.64
N THR A 209 -13.96 -5.80 2.35
CA THR A 209 -14.08 -6.07 3.80
C THR A 209 -13.49 -4.95 4.67
N MET A 210 -12.38 -4.36 4.22
CA MET A 210 -11.64 -3.37 5.00
C MET A 210 -12.23 -1.97 4.91
N TYR A 211 -12.94 -1.64 3.82
CA TYR A 211 -13.46 -0.32 3.57
C TYR A 211 -14.95 -0.34 3.31
N ASP A 212 -15.66 0.64 3.86
CA ASP A 212 -17.04 0.90 3.47
C ASP A 212 -17.06 1.63 2.12
N GLY A 213 -17.63 0.98 1.11
CA GLY A 213 -17.72 1.51 -0.26
C GLY A 213 -18.45 2.85 -0.37
N ALA A 214 -19.26 3.24 0.62
CA ALA A 214 -19.97 4.51 0.63
C ALA A 214 -19.14 5.67 1.21
N THR A 215 -18.29 5.41 2.19
CA THR A 215 -17.63 6.45 3.00
C THR A 215 -16.11 6.50 2.85
N VAL A 216 -15.50 5.51 2.17
CA VAL A 216 -14.05 5.32 2.04
C VAL A 216 -13.29 5.27 3.38
N GLU A 217 -14.03 5.14 4.49
CA GLU A 217 -13.48 4.92 5.80
C GLU A 217 -13.22 3.42 6.03
N PRO A 218 -12.16 3.07 6.77
CA PRO A 218 -11.99 1.70 7.20
C PRO A 218 -13.19 1.23 8.02
N THR A 219 -13.62 -0.02 7.83
CA THR A 219 -14.66 -0.62 8.66
C THR A 219 -14.23 -0.67 10.12
N PHE A 220 -15.20 -0.80 11.05
CA PHE A 220 -14.96 -0.69 12.49
C PHE A 220 -13.71 -1.44 12.98
N ARG A 221 -13.53 -2.71 12.58
CA ARG A 221 -12.37 -3.52 12.96
C ARG A 221 -11.03 -2.85 12.61
N TYR A 222 -10.89 -2.37 11.38
CA TYR A 222 -9.63 -1.77 10.90
C TYR A 222 -9.47 -0.33 11.39
N ALA A 223 -10.57 0.38 11.62
CA ALA A 223 -10.56 1.70 12.27
C ALA A 223 -10.08 1.59 13.73
N GLU A 224 -10.54 0.59 14.49
CA GLU A 224 -10.05 0.33 15.86
C GLU A 224 -8.57 -0.08 15.85
N LEU A 225 -8.17 -0.94 14.91
CA LEU A 225 -6.76 -1.32 14.76
C LEU A 225 -5.87 -0.09 14.55
N TRP A 226 -6.25 0.79 13.61
CA TRP A 226 -5.54 2.03 13.37
C TRP A 226 -5.56 2.95 14.59
N ARG A 227 -6.70 3.10 15.27
CA ARG A 227 -6.79 3.95 16.47
C ARG A 227 -5.86 3.47 17.58
N ALA A 228 -5.79 2.16 17.80
CA ALA A 228 -4.89 1.57 18.78
C ALA A 228 -3.41 1.78 18.41
N ALA A 229 -3.04 1.59 17.14
CA ALA A 229 -1.68 1.86 16.66
C ALA A 229 -1.30 3.34 16.79
N ARG A 230 -2.18 4.24 16.36
CA ARG A 230 -2.00 5.68 16.50
C ARG A 230 -1.80 6.09 17.96
N ALA A 231 -2.60 5.57 18.88
CA ALA A 231 -2.45 5.87 20.31
C ALA A 231 -1.07 5.46 20.85
N ARG A 232 -0.52 4.32 20.41
CA ARG A 232 0.85 3.91 20.78
C ARG A 232 1.91 4.83 20.19
N LEU A 233 1.77 5.19 18.92
CA LEU A 233 2.69 6.09 18.22
C LEU A 233 2.71 7.51 18.83
N GLU A 234 1.56 7.96 19.34
CA GLU A 234 1.39 9.31 19.89
C GLU A 234 1.71 9.42 21.40
N ALA A 235 1.75 8.30 22.14
CA ALA A 235 1.88 8.30 23.61
C ALA A 235 3.09 9.06 24.16
N ASP A 236 4.23 9.00 23.46
CA ASP A 236 5.52 9.57 23.91
C ASP A 236 6.04 10.70 23.00
N LEU A 237 5.16 11.32 22.21
CA LEU A 237 5.59 12.40 21.31
C LEU A 237 5.82 13.71 22.08
N PRO A 238 6.96 14.40 21.87
CA PRO A 238 7.15 15.72 22.44
C PRO A 238 6.10 16.69 21.87
N ALA A 239 5.73 17.76 22.58
CA ALA A 239 4.85 18.77 21.98
C ALA A 239 5.47 19.37 20.70
N VAL A 240 4.68 19.60 19.65
CA VAL A 240 5.12 20.46 18.53
C VAL A 240 4.92 21.90 18.99
N PRO A 241 5.94 22.78 18.87
CA PRO A 241 5.73 24.21 19.07
C PRO A 241 4.62 24.71 18.14
N VAL A 242 3.64 25.45 18.67
CA VAL A 242 2.60 26.05 17.84
C VAL A 242 3.26 27.16 17.01
N LEU A 243 3.00 27.17 15.69
CA LEU A 243 3.47 28.20 14.76
C LEU A 243 3.00 29.58 15.27
N GLY A 244 3.90 30.30 15.94
CA GLY A 244 3.61 31.58 16.60
C GLY A 244 4.48 31.84 17.83
N GLU A 245 4.91 30.81 18.57
CA GLU A 245 5.72 31.00 19.78
C GLU A 245 7.22 31.20 19.48
N ALA A 246 7.70 30.72 18.33
CA ALA A 246 9.12 30.80 17.96
C ALA A 246 9.56 32.18 17.45
N GLU A 247 8.67 32.96 16.82
CA GLU A 247 9.00 34.32 16.36
C GLU A 247 9.15 35.30 17.53
N GLU A 248 8.37 35.15 18.60
CA GLU A 248 8.50 36.03 19.78
C GLU A 248 9.77 35.80 20.58
N ALA A 249 10.31 34.58 20.59
CA ALA A 249 11.54 34.26 21.30
C ALA A 249 12.80 34.84 20.61
N GLY A 250 12.76 35.01 19.29
CA GLY A 250 13.86 35.59 18.51
C GLY A 250 13.90 37.13 18.52
N ALA A 251 12.76 37.79 18.73
CA ALA A 251 12.65 39.25 18.71
C ALA A 251 13.01 39.95 20.05
N ARG A 252 13.27 39.18 21.12
CA ARG A 252 13.57 39.71 22.46
C ARG A 252 15.06 39.67 22.85
N ASN A 253 15.95 39.32 21.91
CA ASN A 253 17.41 39.40 22.05
C ASN A 253 17.98 40.44 21.09
#